data_AF-A0A4S0PXV4-F1
#
_entry.id   AF-A0A4S0PXV4-F1
#
_cell.length_a   1.000
_cell.length_b   1.000
_cell.length_c   1.000
_cell.angle_alpha   90.00
_cell.angle_beta   90.00
_cell.angle_gamma   90.00
#
_symmetry.space_group_name_H-M   'P 1'
#
loop_
_entity.id
_entity.type
_entity.pdbx_description
1 polymer ?
#
loop_
_entity_poly.entity_id
_entity_poly.type
_entity_poly.pdbx_seq_one_letter_code
_entity_poly.pdbx_strand_id
1 'polypeptide(L)'
;SVLRIEKGHVTHNEINGTVIPSDLGFAKMVSATKADFIGKSMLDREGLVAEERLSLVGVVPLDPAASFRTGSHILARGDAATLENDQGYVSS
;
A
#
# COMPACT_ATOMS: atom_id res chain seq x y z
N SER A 1 -8.53 7.07 14.13
CA SER A 1 -7.44 7.93 14.63
C SER A 1 -6.91 8.74 13.47
N VAL A 2 -7.15 10.05 13.44
CA VAL A 2 -6.89 10.91 12.27
C VAL A 2 -5.40 11.28 12.16
N LEU A 3 -4.76 11.67 13.25
CA LEU A 3 -3.39 12.19 13.27
C LEU A 3 -2.34 11.24 12.66
N ARG A 4 -2.47 9.94 12.90
CA ARG A 4 -1.53 8.94 12.37
C ARG A 4 -1.63 8.82 10.85
N ILE A 5 -2.85 8.93 10.30
CA ILE A 5 -3.13 8.83 8.86
C ILE A 5 -2.52 10.03 8.15
N GLU A 6 -2.71 11.23 8.71
CA GLU A 6 -2.12 12.48 8.19
C GLU A 6 -0.59 12.43 8.11
N LYS A 7 0.05 11.59 8.93
CA LYS A 7 1.50 11.37 8.97
C LYS A 7 1.94 10.08 8.28
N GLY A 8 1.05 9.38 7.59
CA GLY A 8 1.36 8.11 6.93
C GLY A 8 1.85 7.01 7.88
N HIS A 9 1.54 7.10 9.18
CA HIS A 9 1.94 6.08 10.13
C HIS A 9 1.06 4.84 9.97
N VAL A 10 1.70 3.72 9.70
CA VAL A 10 1.05 2.44 9.39
C VAL A 10 0.62 1.71 10.65
N THR A 11 -0.45 0.94 10.53
CA THR A 11 -0.97 0.01 11.54
C THR A 11 -1.40 -1.29 10.86
N HIS A 12 -2.13 -2.15 11.57
CA HIS A 12 -2.72 -3.37 11.01
C HIS A 12 -3.60 -3.11 9.78
N ASN A 13 -4.19 -1.91 9.64
CA ASN A 13 -5.01 -1.57 8.48
C ASN A 13 -4.22 -1.55 7.17
N GLU A 14 -2.95 -1.15 7.21
CA GLU A 14 -2.06 -1.10 6.04
C GLU A 14 -1.19 -2.36 5.90
N ILE A 15 -1.16 -3.23 6.91
CA ILE A 15 -0.31 -4.43 6.96
C ILE A 15 -1.19 -5.67 6.98
N ASN A 16 -1.55 -6.17 5.79
CA ASN A 16 -2.49 -7.27 5.60
C ASN A 16 -1.83 -8.67 5.43
N GLY A 17 -0.54 -8.79 5.73
CA GLY A 17 0.23 -10.04 5.56
C GLY A 17 0.85 -10.26 4.18
N THR A 18 0.50 -9.44 3.18
CA THR A 18 1.11 -9.49 1.83
C THR A 18 2.03 -8.30 1.53
N VAL A 19 2.06 -7.33 2.43
CA VAL A 19 2.74 -6.04 2.30
C VAL A 19 4.19 -6.14 2.76
N ILE A 20 5.11 -5.57 1.96
CA ILE A 20 6.54 -5.48 2.27
C ILE A 20 6.97 -4.02 2.52
N PRO A 21 8.17 -3.77 3.08
CA PRO A 21 8.60 -2.41 3.39
C PRO A 21 8.60 -1.45 2.20
N SER A 22 8.88 -1.90 0.98
CA SER A 22 8.85 -1.04 -0.21
C SER A 22 7.44 -0.56 -0.53
N ASP A 23 6.44 -1.43 -0.42
CA ASP A 23 5.03 -1.08 -0.61
C ASP A 23 4.60 0.04 0.35
N LEU A 24 5.17 0.09 1.56
CA LEU A 24 4.88 1.11 2.58
C LEU A 24 5.71 2.39 2.45
N GLY A 25 6.59 2.50 1.44
CA GLY A 25 7.55 3.60 1.33
C GLY A 25 8.70 3.52 2.35
N PHE A 26 8.88 2.38 3.02
CA PHE A 26 9.92 2.11 4.02
C PHE A 26 11.10 1.30 3.46
N ALA A 27 11.28 1.24 2.13
CA ALA A 27 12.38 0.50 1.49
C ALA A 27 13.76 0.85 2.10
N LYS A 28 13.98 2.13 2.45
CA LYS A 28 15.24 2.61 3.06
C LYS A 28 15.48 2.10 4.49
N MET A 29 14.46 1.59 5.17
CA MET A 29 14.61 0.97 6.49
C MET A 29 15.10 -0.48 6.41
N VAL A 30 15.07 -1.08 5.22
CA VAL A 30 15.64 -2.40 4.98
C VAL A 30 17.16 -2.26 4.91
N SER A 31 17.87 -2.92 5.83
CA SER A 31 19.33 -2.84 5.86
C SER A 31 19.96 -3.52 4.65
N ALA A 32 20.60 -2.73 3.78
CA ALA A 32 21.38 -3.24 2.66
C ALA A 32 22.75 -3.82 3.09
N THR A 33 23.29 -3.34 4.21
CA THR A 33 24.66 -3.66 4.65
C THR A 33 24.73 -4.85 5.61
N LYS A 34 23.66 -5.11 6.38
CA LYS A 34 23.62 -6.28 7.25
C LYS A 34 23.64 -7.55 6.41
N ALA A 35 24.49 -8.52 6.77
CA ALA A 35 24.60 -9.78 6.02
C ALA A 35 23.23 -10.48 5.87
N ASP A 36 22.46 -10.63 6.95
CA ASP A 36 21.14 -11.28 6.92
C ASP A 36 20.16 -10.81 8.02
N PHE A 37 18.86 -11.04 7.80
CA PHE A 37 17.76 -10.96 8.76
C PHE A 37 16.55 -11.77 8.26
N ILE A 38 15.65 -12.14 9.17
CA ILE A 38 14.46 -12.93 8.81
C ILE A 38 13.64 -12.20 7.74
N GLY A 39 13.46 -12.85 6.59
CA GLY A 39 12.75 -12.30 5.44
C GLY A 39 13.62 -11.60 4.40
N LYS A 40 14.92 -11.36 4.65
CA LYS A 40 15.80 -10.65 3.70
C LYS A 40 15.83 -11.31 2.32
N SER A 41 16.10 -12.62 2.27
CA SER A 41 16.15 -13.37 1.01
C SER A 41 14.82 -13.43 0.26
N MET A 42 13.70 -13.22 0.95
CA MET A 42 12.39 -13.21 0.31
C MET A 42 12.19 -11.95 -0.54
N LEU A 43 12.80 -10.82 -0.14
CA LEU A 43 12.63 -9.54 -0.84
C LEU A 43 13.12 -9.57 -2.29
N ASP A 44 14.01 -10.50 -2.64
CA ASP A 44 14.54 -10.68 -4.00
C ASP A 44 13.69 -11.60 -4.87
N ARG A 45 12.58 -12.15 -4.34
CA ARG A 45 11.69 -13.02 -5.13
C ARG A 45 10.94 -12.18 -6.16
N GLU A 46 10.77 -12.74 -7.36
CA GLU A 46 10.14 -12.10 -8.52
C GLU A 46 8.84 -11.33 -8.17
N GLY A 47 7.90 -11.96 -7.45
CA GLY A 47 6.64 -11.31 -7.08
C GLY A 47 6.75 -10.20 -6.01
N LEU A 48 7.89 -10.07 -5.34
CA LEU A 48 8.19 -9.02 -4.36
C LEU A 48 9.01 -7.87 -4.95
N VAL A 49 9.62 -8.06 -6.12
CA VAL A 49 10.30 -7.00 -6.89
C VAL A 49 9.47 -6.50 -8.08
N ALA A 50 8.29 -7.06 -8.32
CA ALA A 50 7.40 -6.66 -9.41
C ALA A 50 6.98 -5.18 -9.29
N GLU A 51 7.03 -4.46 -10.41
CA GLU A 51 6.70 -3.02 -10.47
C GLU A 51 5.21 -2.74 -10.21
N GLU A 52 4.33 -3.70 -10.49
CA GLU A 52 2.88 -3.55 -10.36
C GLU A 52 2.35 -3.83 -8.96
N ARG A 53 3.22 -3.98 -7.96
CA ARG A 53 2.80 -4.14 -6.57
C ARG A 53 2.09 -2.89 -6.06
N LEU A 54 1.09 -3.09 -5.20
CA LEU A 54 0.42 -2.00 -4.51
C LEU A 54 1.43 -1.19 -3.67
N SER A 55 1.31 0.13 -3.76
CA SER A 55 2.07 1.08 -2.94
C SER A 55 1.12 1.90 -2.08
N LEU A 56 1.48 2.11 -0.81
CA LEU A 56 0.72 2.94 0.11
C LEU A 56 0.88 4.41 -0.28
N VAL A 57 -0.23 5.04 -0.61
CA VAL A 57 -0.30 6.46 -0.99
C VAL A 57 -1.43 7.16 -0.25
N GLY A 58 -1.32 8.48 -0.14
CA GLY A 58 -2.44 9.32 0.29
C GLY A 58 -3.39 9.59 -0.88
N VAL A 59 -4.69 9.43 -0.65
CA VAL A 59 -5.73 9.80 -1.61
C VAL A 59 -6.53 10.99 -1.10
N VAL A 60 -6.84 11.93 -1.99
CA VAL A 60 -7.60 13.15 -1.68
C VAL A 60 -8.82 13.19 -2.59
N PRO A 61 -10.04 13.32 -2.04
CA PRO A 61 -11.24 13.45 -2.85
C PRO A 61 -11.23 14.78 -3.61
N LEU A 62 -11.76 14.77 -4.84
CA LEU A 62 -11.90 15.99 -5.64
C LEU A 62 -12.90 16.98 -5.01
N ASP A 63 -13.97 16.46 -4.40
CA ASP A 63 -14.89 17.23 -3.59
C ASP A 63 -14.43 17.20 -2.13
N PRO A 64 -14.03 18.34 -1.54
CA PRO A 64 -13.60 18.40 -0.14
C PRO A 64 -14.69 18.04 0.87
N ALA A 65 -15.97 18.06 0.48
CA ALA A 65 -17.09 17.64 1.34
C ALA A 65 -17.29 16.11 1.31
N ALA A 66 -16.69 15.41 0.35
CA ALA A 66 -16.77 13.97 0.23
C ALA A 66 -15.67 13.27 1.05
N SER A 67 -15.91 12.01 1.41
CA SER A 67 -14.92 11.14 2.03
C SER A 67 -15.01 9.73 1.47
N PHE A 68 -13.92 8.98 1.56
CA PHE A 68 -13.89 7.57 1.18
C PHE A 68 -14.25 6.69 2.38
N ARG A 69 -14.94 5.59 2.13
CA ARG A 69 -15.13 4.55 3.15
C ARG A 69 -13.91 3.62 3.15
N THR A 70 -13.42 3.26 4.32
CA THR A 70 -12.42 2.19 4.44
C THR A 70 -12.92 0.91 3.75
N GLY A 71 -12.04 0.25 2.99
CA GLY A 71 -12.35 -0.90 2.15
C GLY A 71 -12.95 -0.57 0.79
N SER A 72 -13.14 0.72 0.44
CA SER A 72 -13.57 1.08 -0.92
C SER A 72 -12.48 0.73 -1.93
N HIS A 73 -12.88 0.13 -3.05
CA HIS A 73 -11.99 -0.16 -4.18
C HIS A 73 -11.86 1.04 -5.11
N ILE A 74 -10.69 1.18 -5.72
CA ILE A 74 -10.33 2.25 -6.65
C ILE A 74 -10.34 1.67 -8.06
N LEU A 75 -11.11 2.29 -8.95
CA LEU A 75 -11.23 1.88 -10.35
C LEU A 75 -10.84 3.06 -11.25
N ALA A 76 -10.32 2.76 -12.44
CA ALA A 76 -10.13 3.81 -13.44
C ALA A 76 -11.49 4.34 -13.91
N ARG A 77 -11.52 5.61 -14.34
CA ARG A 77 -12.75 6.26 -14.77
C ARG A 77 -13.30 5.56 -16.02
N GLY A 78 -14.52 5.02 -15.91
CA GLY A 78 -15.23 4.38 -17.02
C GLY A 78 -15.11 2.85 -17.02
N ASP A 79 -14.28 2.28 -16.16
CA ASP A 79 -14.10 0.83 -16.07
C ASP A 79 -15.27 0.16 -15.34
N ALA A 80 -15.55 -1.08 -15.73
CA ALA A 80 -16.51 -1.92 -15.02
C ALA A 80 -15.97 -2.31 -13.64
N ALA A 81 -16.86 -2.39 -12.64
CA ALA A 81 -16.51 -2.84 -11.29
C ALA A 81 -16.27 -4.35 -11.23
N THR A 82 -15.07 -4.76 -11.63
CA THR A 82 -14.59 -6.15 -11.70
C THR A 82 -13.24 -6.24 -10.99
N LEU A 83 -12.82 -7.46 -10.64
CA LEU A 83 -11.54 -7.67 -9.95
C LEU A 83 -10.35 -7.32 -10.86
N GLU A 84 -10.50 -7.56 -12.15
CA GLU A 84 -9.49 -7.30 -13.17
C GLU A 84 -9.19 -5.80 -13.32
N ASN A 85 -10.17 -4.93 -13.03
CA ASN A 85 -10.02 -3.47 -13.13
C ASN A 85 -9.64 -2.81 -11.80
N ASP A 86 -9.54 -3.57 -10.71
CA ASP A 86 -9.22 -3.05 -9.38
C ASP A 86 -7.79 -2.51 -9.33
N GLN A 87 -7.64 -1.23 -8.97
CA GLN A 87 -6.36 -0.54 -8.85
C GLN A 87 -5.87 -0.48 -7.39
N GLY A 88 -6.62 -1.05 -6.45
CA GLY A 88 -6.32 -1.04 -5.03
C GLY A 88 -7.48 -0.55 -4.18
N TYR A 89 -7.23 -0.37 -2.89
CA TYR A 89 -8.30 -0.10 -1.93
C TYR A 89 -7.91 0.93 -0.88
N VAL A 90 -8.92 1.55 -0.27
CA VAL A 90 -8.76 2.54 0.80
C VAL A 90 -8.53 1.79 2.12
N SER A 91 -7.31 1.87 2.65
CA SER A 91 -6.96 1.20 3.91
C SER A 91 -7.48 1.93 5.15
N SER A 92 -7.65 3.27 5.11
CA SER A 92 -8.05 4.10 6.26
C SER A 92 -8.60 5.47 5.89
#